data_AF-A0A960TKH6-F1
#
_entry.id   AF-A0A960TKH6-F1
#
_cell.length_a   1.000
_cell.length_b   1.000
_cell.length_c   1.000
_cell.angle_alpha   90.00
_cell.angle_beta   90.00
_cell.angle_gamma   90.00
#
_symmetry.space_group_name_H-M   'P 1'
#
loop_
_entity.id
_entity.type
_entity.pdbx_description
1 polymer ?
#
loop_
_entity_poly.entity_id
_entity_poly.type
_entity_poly.pdbx_seq_one_letter_code
_entity_poly.pdbx_strand_id
1 'polypeptide(L)'
;MVNPNSVQDIQDEINKIIPFGLTGYPEDFLSWVKLGLSIQKKDFSHIHIDDVKTVLNDLLKKGLIKNGVFDPKEFTPGESFIKQPGEWVEDSYEVYGAFDFSPIQYVRSRLEFFLNCNDVSEEDIVDINIATIEAIENAAKYGDGTSVYIKTKIADRKLEIEIINRIKEIDLEKEIEKKYTATTTLMRGIMVMQKLFNHLDLQILDDTKQAKLYAVKNLM
;
A
#
# COMPACT_ATOMS: atom_id res chain seq x y z
N MET A 1 28.28 14.65 4.45
CA MET A 1 28.72 14.05 3.17
C MET A 1 27.75 12.93 2.86
N VAL A 2 27.18 12.91 1.67
CA VAL A 2 26.23 11.88 1.24
C VAL A 2 27.00 10.59 0.98
N ASN A 3 26.56 9.46 1.54
CA ASN A 3 27.18 8.16 1.33
C ASN A 3 26.81 7.66 -0.09
N PRO A 4 27.78 7.43 -1.00
CA PRO A 4 27.49 7.01 -2.37
C PRO A 4 26.65 5.73 -2.47
N ASN A 5 26.85 4.80 -1.53
CA ASN A 5 26.08 3.54 -1.48
C ASN A 5 24.62 3.78 -1.06
N SER A 6 24.37 4.77 -0.18
CA SER A 6 23.01 5.17 0.24
C SER A 6 22.21 5.69 -0.96
N VAL A 7 22.82 6.57 -1.77
CA VAL A 7 22.15 7.16 -2.93
C VAL A 7 21.76 6.11 -3.96
N GLN A 8 22.66 5.16 -4.25
CA GLN A 8 22.37 4.12 -5.22
C GLN A 8 21.23 3.21 -4.75
N ASP A 9 21.26 2.75 -3.49
CA ASP A 9 20.19 1.93 -2.94
C ASP A 9 18.84 2.66 -2.96
N ILE A 10 18.82 3.95 -2.56
CA ILE A 10 17.61 4.78 -2.61
C ILE A 10 17.10 4.90 -4.04
N GLN A 11 17.99 5.22 -4.98
CA GLN A 11 17.62 5.39 -6.39
C GLN A 11 17.07 4.09 -6.98
N ASP A 12 17.69 2.95 -6.68
CA ASP A 12 17.25 1.64 -7.13
C ASP A 12 15.86 1.29 -6.59
N GLU A 13 15.60 1.52 -5.30
CA GLU A 13 14.28 1.25 -4.70
C GLU A 13 13.21 2.23 -5.19
N ILE A 14 13.52 3.53 -5.29
CA ILE A 14 12.57 4.53 -5.79
C ILE A 14 12.21 4.28 -7.26
N ASN A 15 13.18 3.90 -8.10
CA ASN A 15 12.94 3.55 -9.51
C ASN A 15 12.07 2.30 -9.67
N LYS A 16 12.06 1.39 -8.68
CA LYS A 16 11.17 0.22 -8.69
C LYS A 16 9.73 0.59 -8.38
N ILE A 17 9.50 1.56 -7.50
CA ILE A 17 8.14 1.85 -6.99
C ILE A 17 7.42 2.97 -7.75
N ILE A 18 8.12 3.99 -8.24
CA ILE A 18 7.48 5.11 -8.99
C ILE A 18 6.63 4.63 -10.18
N PRO A 19 7.08 3.67 -11.02
CA PRO A 19 6.28 3.20 -12.15
C PRO A 19 4.92 2.58 -11.76
N PHE A 20 4.72 2.28 -10.47
CA PHE A 20 3.50 1.73 -9.92
C PHE A 20 2.63 2.76 -9.18
N GLY A 21 2.91 4.06 -9.29
CA GLY A 21 1.96 5.07 -8.82
C GLY A 21 2.24 5.70 -7.47
N LEU A 22 3.31 5.28 -6.80
CA LEU A 22 3.56 5.68 -5.42
C LEU A 22 3.68 7.20 -5.31
N THR A 23 2.79 7.76 -4.51
CA THR A 23 2.61 9.21 -4.32
C THR A 23 2.64 9.51 -2.82
N GLY A 24 3.49 10.44 -2.41
CA GLY A 24 3.69 10.74 -0.98
C GLY A 24 4.78 11.76 -0.70
N TYR A 25 5.09 11.92 0.59
CA TYR A 25 6.11 12.85 1.08
C TYR A 25 7.48 12.16 1.20
N PRO A 26 8.59 12.91 1.34
CA PRO A 26 9.92 12.32 1.53
C PRO A 26 10.00 11.27 2.65
N GLU A 27 9.22 11.45 3.72
CA GLU A 27 9.12 10.52 4.84
C GLU A 27 8.50 9.18 4.42
N ASP A 28 7.48 9.20 3.56
CA ASP A 28 6.89 7.99 3.00
C ASP A 28 7.88 7.26 2.11
N PHE A 29 8.57 7.98 1.22
CA PHE A 29 9.62 7.38 0.37
C PHE A 29 10.75 6.78 1.20
N LEU A 30 11.16 7.41 2.30
CA LEU A 30 12.13 6.83 3.23
C LEU A 30 11.64 5.49 3.80
N SER A 31 10.39 5.44 4.25
CA SER A 31 9.75 4.22 4.75
C SER A 31 9.68 3.13 3.68
N TRP A 32 9.37 3.48 2.43
CA TRP A 32 9.25 2.52 1.33
C TRP A 32 10.60 2.00 0.82
N VAL A 33 11.65 2.83 0.82
CA VAL A 33 13.01 2.37 0.54
C VAL A 33 13.44 1.35 1.60
N LYS A 34 13.21 1.65 2.88
CA LYS A 34 13.50 0.72 3.98
C LYS A 34 12.71 -0.58 3.85
N LEU A 35 11.45 -0.51 3.43
CA LEU A 35 10.63 -1.68 3.14
C LEU A 35 11.27 -2.54 2.04
N GLY A 36 11.61 -1.95 0.90
CA GLY A 36 12.22 -2.65 -0.24
C GLY A 36 13.54 -3.32 0.11
N LEU A 37 14.39 -2.64 0.88
CA LEU A 37 15.65 -3.21 1.40
C LEU A 37 15.38 -4.32 2.43
N SER A 38 14.39 -4.16 3.31
CA SER A 38 14.01 -5.18 4.29
C SER A 38 13.51 -6.47 3.63
N ILE A 39 12.67 -6.37 2.60
CA ILE A 39 12.20 -7.52 1.81
C ILE A 39 13.38 -8.24 1.15
N GLN A 40 14.38 -7.49 0.68
CA GLN A 40 15.63 -8.02 0.12
C GLN A 40 16.63 -8.51 1.18
N LYS A 41 16.31 -8.41 2.47
CA LYS A 41 17.20 -8.74 3.60
C LYS A 41 18.52 -7.96 3.57
N LYS A 42 18.48 -6.71 3.10
CA LYS A 42 19.61 -5.78 3.10
C LYS A 42 19.55 -4.87 4.31
N ASP A 43 20.72 -4.43 4.78
CA ASP A 43 20.81 -3.37 5.78
C ASP A 43 20.34 -2.04 5.18
N PHE A 44 19.74 -1.21 6.03
CA PHE A 44 19.27 0.13 5.67
C PHE A 44 19.63 1.17 6.74
N SER A 45 20.53 0.83 7.66
CA SER A 45 21.01 1.72 8.73
C SER A 45 21.67 3.00 8.20
N HIS A 46 22.19 2.95 6.97
CA HIS A 46 22.83 4.05 6.25
C HIS A 46 21.87 4.98 5.49
N ILE A 47 20.56 4.66 5.45
CA ILE A 47 19.57 5.41 4.68
C ILE A 47 19.01 6.56 5.53
N HIS A 48 19.22 7.80 5.05
CA HIS A 48 18.77 9.02 5.72
C HIS A 48 17.80 9.85 4.86
N ILE A 49 16.94 10.63 5.53
CA ILE A 49 15.92 11.45 4.86
C ILE A 49 16.50 12.49 3.90
N ASP A 50 17.69 13.03 4.19
CA ASP A 50 18.33 14.03 3.33
C ASP A 50 18.84 13.42 2.00
N ASP A 51 19.26 12.15 2.03
CA ASP A 51 19.65 11.41 0.83
C ASP A 51 18.40 11.13 -0.03
N VAL A 52 17.28 10.76 0.59
CA VAL A 52 15.98 10.56 -0.09
C VAL A 52 15.52 11.85 -0.76
N LYS A 53 15.55 12.97 -0.05
CA LYS A 53 15.22 14.30 -0.61
C LYS A 53 16.14 14.65 -1.78
N THR A 54 17.42 14.31 -1.71
CA THR A 54 18.37 14.55 -2.79
C THR A 54 18.00 13.76 -4.05
N VAL A 55 17.68 12.47 -3.90
CA VAL A 55 17.25 11.61 -5.02
C VAL A 55 15.92 12.08 -5.61
N LEU A 56 14.91 12.38 -4.78
CA LEU A 56 13.62 12.90 -5.25
C LEU A 56 13.79 14.21 -6.05
N ASN A 57 14.61 15.14 -5.57
CA ASN A 57 14.88 16.38 -6.29
C ASN A 57 15.60 16.16 -7.63
N ASP A 58 16.48 15.17 -7.72
CA ASP A 58 17.13 14.78 -8.99
C ASP A 58 16.12 14.17 -9.97
N LEU A 59 15.24 13.28 -9.51
CA LEU A 59 14.16 12.70 -10.31
C LEU A 59 13.15 13.76 -10.79
N LEU A 60 12.85 14.75 -9.94
CA LEU A 60 12.00 15.89 -10.28
C LEU A 60 12.63 16.71 -11.41
N LYS A 61 13.94 17.01 -11.33
CA LYS A 61 14.67 17.71 -12.41
C LYS A 61 14.71 16.94 -13.72
N LYS A 62 14.72 15.60 -13.65
CA LYS A 62 14.66 14.70 -14.79
C LYS A 62 13.25 14.54 -15.38
N GLY A 63 12.22 15.09 -14.72
CA GLY A 63 10.83 14.95 -15.15
C GLY A 63 10.23 13.55 -14.92
N LEU A 64 10.90 12.70 -14.15
CA LEU A 64 10.42 11.35 -13.83
C LEU A 64 9.33 11.39 -12.73
N ILE A 65 9.37 12.41 -11.88
CA ILE A 65 8.32 12.72 -10.93
C ILE A 65 7.92 14.19 -11.08
N LYS A 66 6.76 14.53 -10.54
CA LYS A 66 6.26 15.91 -10.45
C LYS A 66 5.74 16.18 -9.03
N ASN A 67 5.54 17.45 -8.71
CA ASN A 67 4.88 17.82 -7.46
C ASN A 67 3.38 17.53 -7.55
N GLY A 68 2.77 17.23 -6.40
CA GLY A 68 1.33 17.03 -6.28
C GLY A 68 0.54 18.26 -6.73
N VAL A 69 -0.65 18.01 -7.31
CA VAL A 69 -1.53 19.08 -7.80
C VAL A 69 -2.10 19.90 -6.65
N PHE A 70 -2.43 19.25 -5.52
CA PHE A 70 -3.05 19.88 -4.35
C PHE A 70 -2.04 20.25 -3.26
N ASP A 71 -1.00 19.44 -3.07
CA ASP A 71 0.11 19.72 -2.17
C ASP A 71 1.44 19.71 -2.94
N PRO A 72 2.10 20.87 -3.11
CA PRO A 72 3.37 20.93 -3.82
C PRO A 72 4.52 20.22 -3.10
N LYS A 73 4.35 19.83 -1.83
CA LYS A 73 5.34 19.05 -1.08
C LYS A 73 5.26 17.55 -1.34
N GLU A 74 4.15 17.09 -1.90
CA GLU A 74 3.95 15.70 -2.30
C GLU A 74 4.62 15.44 -3.64
N PHE A 75 5.18 14.26 -3.82
CA PHE A 75 5.75 13.80 -5.08
C PHE A 75 4.86 12.72 -5.68
N THR A 76 4.58 12.84 -6.97
CA THR A 76 3.75 11.91 -7.74
C THR A 76 4.47 11.51 -9.04
N PRO A 77 4.18 10.35 -9.65
CA PRO A 77 4.81 9.94 -10.89
C PRO A 77 4.63 10.96 -12.02
N GLY A 78 5.66 11.09 -12.86
CA GLY A 78 5.60 11.85 -14.11
C GLY A 78 4.69 11.20 -15.13
N GLU A 79 4.33 11.95 -16.16
CA GLU A 79 3.40 11.50 -17.21
C GLU A 79 3.91 10.27 -17.97
N SER A 80 5.23 10.05 -18.03
CA SER A 80 5.86 8.89 -18.66
C SER A 80 5.48 7.55 -18.04
N PHE A 81 4.91 7.54 -16.83
CA PHE A 81 4.51 6.32 -16.12
C PHE A 81 3.02 6.02 -16.19
N ILE A 82 2.21 6.96 -16.71
CA ILE A 82 0.77 6.77 -16.87
C ILE A 82 0.55 5.69 -17.93
N LYS A 83 -0.17 4.65 -17.56
CA LYS A 83 -0.49 3.52 -18.43
C LYS A 83 -1.86 3.75 -19.06
N GLN A 84 -2.04 3.27 -20.30
CA GLN A 84 -3.34 3.31 -20.93
C GLN A 84 -4.26 2.23 -20.33
N PRO A 85 -5.59 2.44 -20.34
CA PRO A 85 -6.56 1.44 -19.91
C PRO A 85 -6.32 0.10 -20.60
N GLY A 86 -6.24 -0.98 -19.80
CA GLY A 86 -5.98 -2.33 -20.28
C GLY A 86 -4.50 -2.74 -20.38
N GLU A 87 -3.54 -1.81 -20.26
CA GLU A 87 -2.11 -2.17 -20.21
C GLU A 87 -1.70 -2.76 -18.85
N TRP A 88 -2.46 -2.46 -17.79
CA TRP A 88 -2.21 -2.89 -16.43
C TRP A 88 -3.52 -3.30 -15.76
N VAL A 89 -3.93 -4.54 -16.03
CA VAL A 89 -5.19 -5.12 -15.56
C VAL A 89 -5.05 -5.95 -14.28
N GLU A 90 -3.82 -6.29 -13.89
CA GLU A 90 -3.51 -7.00 -12.65
C GLU A 90 -2.28 -6.39 -12.00
N ASP A 91 -2.33 -6.23 -10.68
CA ASP A 91 -1.21 -5.81 -9.86
C ASP A 91 -1.10 -6.70 -8.62
N SER A 92 0.13 -7.00 -8.21
CA SER A 92 0.41 -7.80 -7.03
C SER A 92 1.69 -7.35 -6.36
N TYR A 93 1.65 -7.14 -5.06
CA TYR A 93 2.78 -6.65 -4.29
C TYR A 93 2.65 -6.99 -2.81
N GLU A 94 3.76 -6.80 -2.09
CA GLU A 94 3.88 -7.07 -0.67
C GLU A 94 4.27 -5.78 0.06
N VAL A 95 3.64 -5.54 1.20
CA VAL A 95 4.03 -4.50 2.15
C VAL A 95 4.20 -5.13 3.54
N TYR A 96 4.91 -4.46 4.45
CA TYR A 96 4.92 -4.88 5.85
C TYR A 96 3.80 -4.16 6.61
N GLY A 97 3.06 -4.90 7.43
CA GLY A 97 1.98 -4.38 8.27
C GLY A 97 2.45 -3.46 9.40
N ALA A 98 3.76 -3.34 9.64
CA ALA A 98 4.30 -2.38 10.59
C ALA A 98 4.18 -0.93 10.07
N PHE A 99 3.61 -0.06 10.89
CA PHE A 99 3.34 1.35 10.54
C PHE A 99 4.60 2.16 10.19
N ASP A 100 5.77 1.75 10.66
CA ASP A 100 7.07 2.38 10.32
C ASP A 100 7.38 2.35 8.81
N PHE A 101 6.73 1.45 8.06
CA PHE A 101 6.86 1.34 6.60
C PHE A 101 5.76 2.07 5.81
N SER A 102 4.91 2.86 6.47
CA SER A 102 3.78 3.58 5.86
C SER A 102 2.91 2.72 4.93
N PRO A 103 2.44 1.52 5.37
CA PRO A 103 1.74 0.58 4.49
C PRO A 103 0.42 1.14 3.92
N ILE A 104 -0.29 1.97 4.70
CA ILE A 104 -1.56 2.56 4.27
C ILE A 104 -1.34 3.52 3.09
N GLN A 105 -0.36 4.42 3.19
CA GLN A 105 -0.04 5.36 2.11
C GLN A 105 0.50 4.62 0.87
N TYR A 106 1.31 3.57 1.08
CA TYR A 106 1.81 2.74 -0.01
C TYR A 106 0.64 2.12 -0.80
N VAL A 107 -0.26 1.42 -0.11
CA VAL A 107 -1.39 0.73 -0.74
C VAL A 107 -2.34 1.74 -1.38
N ARG A 108 -2.69 2.82 -0.67
CA ARG A 108 -3.61 3.85 -1.19
C ARG A 108 -3.10 4.45 -2.50
N SER A 109 -1.87 4.94 -2.52
CA SER A 109 -1.34 5.63 -3.69
C SER A 109 -1.14 4.71 -4.89
N ARG A 110 -0.67 3.48 -4.66
CA ARG A 110 -0.55 2.46 -5.70
C ARG A 110 -1.91 2.04 -6.27
N LEU A 111 -2.89 1.81 -5.40
CA LEU A 111 -4.25 1.44 -5.79
C LEU A 111 -4.93 2.56 -6.56
N GLU A 112 -4.89 3.79 -6.05
CA GLU A 112 -5.46 4.95 -6.72
C GLU A 112 -4.87 5.14 -8.12
N PHE A 113 -3.55 4.99 -8.27
CA PHE A 113 -2.90 5.05 -9.57
C PHE A 113 -3.32 3.91 -10.50
N PHE A 114 -3.43 2.68 -9.99
CA PHE A 114 -3.94 1.53 -10.74
C PHE A 114 -5.36 1.76 -11.25
N LEU A 115 -6.25 2.30 -10.42
CA LEU A 115 -7.63 2.60 -10.78
C LEU A 115 -7.71 3.74 -11.80
N ASN A 116 -6.93 4.81 -11.61
CA ASN A 116 -6.84 5.92 -12.55
C ASN A 116 -6.33 5.46 -13.94
N CYS A 117 -5.35 4.57 -14.00
CA CYS A 117 -4.87 4.01 -15.27
C CYS A 117 -5.90 3.13 -15.99
N ASN A 118 -6.97 2.72 -15.32
CA ASN A 118 -8.05 1.89 -15.87
C ASN A 118 -9.37 2.64 -16.03
N ASP A 119 -9.34 3.99 -16.05
CA ASP A 119 -10.51 4.86 -16.20
C ASP A 119 -11.65 4.56 -15.20
N VAL A 120 -11.30 4.16 -13.98
CA VAL A 120 -12.28 3.96 -12.92
C VAL A 120 -12.81 5.32 -12.47
N SER A 121 -14.13 5.42 -12.25
CA SER A 121 -14.77 6.67 -11.83
C SER A 121 -14.23 7.18 -10.49
N GLU A 122 -14.17 8.49 -10.30
CA GLU A 122 -13.71 9.08 -9.02
C GLU A 122 -14.56 8.61 -7.83
N GLU A 123 -15.87 8.44 -8.00
CA GLU A 123 -16.77 7.92 -6.97
C GLU A 123 -16.38 6.49 -6.56
N ASP A 124 -16.15 5.61 -7.54
CA ASP A 124 -15.70 4.25 -7.26
C ASP A 124 -14.32 4.24 -6.61
N ILE A 125 -13.38 5.09 -7.07
CA ILE A 125 -12.04 5.22 -6.49
C ILE A 125 -12.11 5.56 -5.01
N VAL A 126 -12.95 6.51 -4.63
CA VAL A 126 -13.13 6.90 -3.22
C VAL A 126 -13.64 5.73 -2.39
N ASP A 127 -14.70 5.05 -2.83
CA ASP A 127 -15.27 3.89 -2.14
C ASP A 127 -14.24 2.76 -1.97
N ILE A 128 -13.54 2.43 -3.06
CA ILE A 128 -12.53 1.36 -3.09
C ILE A 128 -11.39 1.69 -2.12
N ASN A 129 -10.91 2.94 -2.14
CA ASN A 129 -9.83 3.36 -1.26
C ASN A 129 -10.25 3.30 0.21
N ILE A 130 -11.45 3.79 0.57
CA ILE A 130 -11.95 3.73 1.95
C ILE A 130 -11.98 2.28 2.45
N ALA A 131 -12.59 1.39 1.66
CA ALA A 131 -12.74 0.00 2.06
C ALA A 131 -11.39 -0.75 2.11
N THR A 132 -10.50 -0.49 1.16
CA THR A 132 -9.18 -1.13 1.12
C THR A 132 -8.28 -0.63 2.23
N ILE A 133 -8.29 0.67 2.55
CA ILE A 133 -7.53 1.23 3.69
C ILE A 133 -7.99 0.59 4.99
N GLU A 134 -9.29 0.42 5.19
CA GLU A 134 -9.83 -0.27 6.38
C GLU A 134 -9.30 -1.73 6.48
N ALA A 135 -9.24 -2.45 5.35
CA ALA A 135 -8.67 -3.79 5.31
C ALA A 135 -7.17 -3.80 5.68
N ILE A 136 -6.38 -2.86 5.13
CA ILE A 136 -4.95 -2.73 5.42
C ILE A 136 -4.70 -2.31 6.86
N GLU A 137 -5.51 -1.41 7.41
CA GLU A 137 -5.45 -1.05 8.82
C GLU A 137 -5.70 -2.24 9.73
N ASN A 138 -6.67 -3.10 9.38
CA ASN A 138 -6.95 -4.31 10.13
C ASN A 138 -5.80 -5.32 10.02
N ALA A 139 -5.23 -5.49 8.83
CA ALA A 139 -4.03 -6.32 8.64
C ALA A 139 -2.83 -5.81 9.45
N ALA A 140 -2.62 -4.49 9.50
CA ALA A 140 -1.56 -3.85 10.28
C ALA A 140 -1.76 -3.96 11.81
N LYS A 141 -3.01 -3.83 12.28
CA LYS A 141 -3.35 -3.85 13.72
C LYS A 141 -3.40 -5.26 14.30
N TYR A 142 -3.97 -6.21 13.55
CA TYR A 142 -4.28 -7.57 14.03
C TYR A 142 -3.38 -8.65 13.43
N GLY A 143 -2.62 -8.33 12.39
CA GLY A 143 -1.59 -9.21 11.86
C GLY A 143 -0.37 -9.31 12.79
N ASP A 144 0.59 -10.15 12.39
CA ASP A 144 1.86 -10.31 13.10
C ASP A 144 2.86 -9.16 12.83
N GLY A 145 2.46 -8.15 12.05
CA GLY A 145 3.28 -7.01 11.64
C GLY A 145 4.26 -7.32 10.51
N THR A 146 4.25 -8.54 9.97
CA THR A 146 5.08 -8.95 8.83
C THR A 146 4.38 -8.66 7.51
N SER A 147 4.48 -9.55 6.54
CA SER A 147 3.99 -9.41 5.18
C SER A 147 2.46 -9.34 5.11
N VAL A 148 1.98 -8.31 4.41
CA VAL A 148 0.64 -8.19 3.87
C VAL A 148 0.78 -8.24 2.34
N TYR A 149 0.24 -9.28 1.74
CA TYR A 149 0.19 -9.45 0.30
C TYR A 149 -1.12 -8.86 -0.24
N ILE A 150 -1.02 -8.06 -1.29
CA ILE A 150 -2.16 -7.43 -1.96
C ILE A 150 -2.11 -7.84 -3.43
N LYS A 151 -3.26 -8.27 -3.95
CA LYS A 151 -3.48 -8.50 -5.37
C LYS A 151 -4.74 -7.78 -5.80
N THR A 152 -4.66 -7.02 -6.87
CA THR A 152 -5.81 -6.33 -7.48
C THR A 152 -5.91 -6.68 -8.95
N LYS A 153 -7.14 -6.82 -9.44
CA LYS A 153 -7.41 -7.17 -10.82
C LYS A 153 -8.65 -6.47 -11.33
N ILE A 154 -8.59 -5.92 -12.53
CA ILE A 154 -9.76 -5.39 -13.25
C ILE A 154 -10.03 -6.25 -14.48
N ALA A 155 -11.24 -6.77 -14.58
CA ALA A 155 -11.74 -7.46 -15.77
C ALA A 155 -13.25 -7.26 -15.88
N ASP A 156 -13.77 -7.06 -17.09
CA ASP A 156 -15.22 -6.98 -17.36
C ASP A 156 -15.98 -6.00 -16.44
N ARG A 157 -15.40 -4.80 -16.23
CA ARG A 157 -15.92 -3.76 -15.32
C ARG A 157 -16.10 -4.24 -13.88
N LYS A 158 -15.26 -5.18 -13.43
CA LYS A 158 -15.18 -5.63 -12.05
C LYS A 158 -13.78 -5.45 -11.55
N LEU A 159 -13.66 -4.87 -10.36
CA LEU A 159 -12.45 -4.90 -9.57
C LEU A 159 -12.54 -6.05 -8.58
N GLU A 160 -11.50 -6.87 -8.56
CA GLU A 160 -11.26 -7.89 -7.54
C GLU A 160 -10.04 -7.47 -6.71
N ILE A 161 -10.16 -7.55 -5.39
CA ILE A 161 -9.07 -7.31 -4.44
C ILE A 161 -8.92 -8.52 -3.53
N GLU A 162 -7.70 -9.00 -3.41
CA GLU A 162 -7.30 -10.04 -2.47
C GLU A 162 -6.22 -9.48 -1.55
N ILE A 163 -6.43 -9.60 -0.24
CA ILE A 163 -5.47 -9.20 0.79
C ILE A 163 -5.22 -10.39 1.70
N ILE A 164 -3.95 -10.76 1.86
CA ILE A 164 -3.54 -11.89 2.69
C ILE A 164 -2.49 -11.43 3.69
N ASN A 165 -2.72 -11.68 4.96
CA ASN A 165 -1.73 -11.42 6.02
C ASN A 165 -1.66 -12.58 7.00
N ARG A 166 -0.53 -12.70 7.70
CA ARG A 166 -0.40 -13.63 8.82
C ARG A 166 -1.13 -13.08 10.04
N ILE A 167 -1.77 -13.99 10.78
CA ILE A 167 -2.48 -13.67 12.02
C ILE A 167 -1.49 -13.78 13.18
N LYS A 168 -1.53 -12.81 14.08
CA LYS A 168 -0.72 -12.84 15.30
C LYS A 168 -1.16 -13.99 16.20
N GLU A 169 -0.20 -14.73 16.78
CA GLU A 169 -0.52 -15.66 17.86
C GLU A 169 -1.07 -14.87 19.07
N ILE A 170 -2.22 -15.32 19.57
CA ILE A 170 -2.93 -14.68 20.68
C ILE A 170 -2.09 -14.79 21.95
N ASP A 171 -1.55 -13.66 22.39
CA ASP A 171 -0.95 -13.50 23.72
C ASP A 171 -2.08 -13.30 24.74
N LEU A 172 -2.51 -14.40 25.36
CA LEU A 172 -3.67 -14.47 26.25
C LEU A 172 -3.62 -13.48 27.41
N GLU A 173 -2.42 -13.09 27.89
CA GLU A 173 -2.27 -12.14 29.00
C GLU A 173 -2.59 -10.69 28.58
N LYS A 174 -2.27 -10.31 27.33
CA LYS A 174 -2.53 -8.96 26.79
C LYS A 174 -3.95 -8.78 26.26
N GLU A 175 -4.63 -9.85 25.87
CA GLU A 175 -5.98 -9.76 25.30
C GLU A 175 -7.09 -9.53 26.33
N ILE A 176 -6.90 -9.97 27.57
CA ILE A 176 -7.89 -9.79 28.65
C ILE A 176 -8.15 -8.29 28.90
N GLU A 177 -7.16 -7.41 28.68
CA GLU A 177 -7.31 -5.97 28.85
C GLU A 177 -7.92 -5.23 27.64
N LYS A 178 -7.93 -5.83 26.43
CA LYS A 178 -8.32 -5.14 25.17
C LYS A 178 -9.65 -5.57 24.55
N LYS A 179 -10.36 -6.52 25.17
CA LYS A 179 -11.49 -7.29 24.59
C LYS A 179 -12.68 -6.50 24.02
N TYR A 180 -12.99 -5.30 24.54
CA TYR A 180 -14.23 -4.60 24.15
C TYR A 180 -14.05 -3.58 23.01
N THR A 181 -12.90 -2.92 22.90
CA THR A 181 -12.67 -1.86 21.91
C THR A 181 -12.17 -2.39 20.56
N ALA A 182 -11.32 -3.42 20.58
CA ALA A 182 -10.77 -4.04 19.36
C ALA A 182 -11.85 -4.74 18.52
N THR A 183 -12.67 -5.57 19.16
CA THR A 183 -13.78 -6.30 18.51
C THR A 183 -14.79 -5.36 17.86
N THR A 184 -15.12 -4.25 18.54
CA THR A 184 -16.07 -3.24 18.03
C THR A 184 -15.50 -2.49 16.82
N THR A 185 -14.20 -2.18 16.82
CA THR A 185 -13.53 -1.49 15.70
C THR A 185 -13.45 -2.40 14.48
N LEU A 186 -13.07 -3.67 14.66
CA LEU A 186 -13.01 -4.66 13.58
C LEU A 186 -14.38 -4.86 12.92
N MET A 187 -15.43 -5.05 13.72
CA MET A 187 -16.79 -5.22 13.19
C MET A 187 -17.27 -3.99 12.42
N ARG A 188 -16.98 -2.78 12.92
CA ARG A 188 -17.29 -1.54 12.20
C ARG A 188 -16.57 -1.49 10.85
N GLY A 189 -15.30 -1.85 10.82
CA GLY A 189 -14.53 -1.92 9.58
C GLY A 189 -15.14 -2.88 8.56
N ILE A 190 -15.50 -4.10 8.99
CA ILE A 190 -16.16 -5.09 8.15
C ILE A 190 -17.49 -4.55 7.59
N MET A 191 -18.31 -3.90 8.42
CA MET A 191 -19.58 -3.31 7.97
C MET A 191 -19.38 -2.20 6.93
N VAL A 192 -18.35 -1.38 7.08
CA VAL A 192 -18.00 -0.35 6.08
C VAL A 192 -17.61 -1.02 4.77
N MET A 193 -16.70 -2.01 4.81
CA MET A 193 -16.27 -2.74 3.61
C MET A 193 -17.43 -3.45 2.90
N GLN A 194 -18.33 -4.11 3.65
CA GLN A 194 -19.53 -4.78 3.11
C GLN A 194 -20.51 -3.83 2.44
N LYS A 195 -20.51 -2.55 2.83
CA LYS A 195 -21.37 -1.53 2.20
C LYS A 195 -20.78 -1.01 0.88
N LEU A 196 -19.46 -0.97 0.78
CA LEU A 196 -18.73 -0.36 -0.34
C LEU A 196 -18.38 -1.35 -1.46
N PHE A 197 -18.26 -2.65 -1.12
CA PHE A 197 -18.08 -3.75 -2.06
C PHE A 197 -19.39 -4.49 -2.34
N ASN A 198 -19.52 -5.02 -3.57
CA ASN A 198 -20.66 -5.86 -3.94
C ASN A 198 -20.54 -7.28 -3.37
N HIS A 199 -19.31 -7.75 -3.14
CA HIS A 199 -19.03 -9.01 -2.48
C HIS A 199 -17.81 -8.84 -1.58
N LEU A 200 -17.88 -9.43 -0.38
CA LEU A 200 -16.78 -9.47 0.58
C LEU A 200 -16.78 -10.85 1.23
N ASP A 201 -15.64 -11.52 1.20
CA ASP A 201 -15.39 -12.80 1.86
C ASP A 201 -14.13 -12.69 2.71
N LEU A 202 -14.19 -13.27 3.91
CA LEU A 202 -13.08 -13.29 4.85
C LEU A 202 -12.89 -14.72 5.35
N GLN A 203 -11.73 -15.28 5.04
CA GLN A 203 -11.37 -16.65 5.37
C GLN A 203 -10.16 -16.67 6.30
N ILE A 204 -10.21 -17.49 7.34
CA ILE A 204 -9.04 -17.86 8.13
C ILE A 204 -8.52 -19.19 7.58
N LEU A 205 -7.27 -19.19 7.14
CA LEU A 205 -6.56 -20.35 6.65
C LEU A 205 -5.78 -20.96 7.81
N ASP A 206 -6.42 -21.90 8.53
CA ASP A 206 -5.89 -22.48 9.78
C ASP A 206 -4.51 -23.15 9.57
N ASP A 207 -4.33 -23.86 8.45
CA ASP A 207 -3.10 -24.57 8.13
C ASP A 207 -1.89 -23.64 7.96
N THR A 208 -2.11 -22.39 7.53
CA THR A 208 -1.05 -21.41 7.28
C THR A 208 -1.04 -20.23 8.26
N LYS A 209 -1.99 -20.19 9.20
CA LYS A 209 -2.22 -19.07 10.13
C LYS A 209 -2.35 -17.73 9.38
N GLN A 210 -3.10 -17.73 8.29
CA GLN A 210 -3.32 -16.54 7.46
C GLN A 210 -4.79 -16.11 7.50
N ALA A 211 -5.02 -14.81 7.45
CA ALA A 211 -6.31 -14.24 7.11
C ALA A 211 -6.26 -13.83 5.64
N LYS A 212 -7.31 -14.21 4.90
CA LYS A 212 -7.52 -13.83 3.51
C LYS A 212 -8.83 -13.06 3.41
N LEU A 213 -8.75 -11.83 2.90
CA LEU A 213 -9.89 -11.03 2.50
C LEU A 213 -9.97 -11.05 0.97
N TYR A 214 -11.14 -11.35 0.44
CA TYR A 214 -11.46 -11.24 -0.99
C TYR A 214 -12.66 -10.31 -1.16
N ALA A 215 -12.54 -9.33 -2.04
CA ALA A 215 -13.58 -8.33 -2.28
C ALA A 215 -13.80 -8.11 -3.78
N VAL A 216 -15.05 -7.84 -4.17
CA VAL A 216 -15.41 -7.50 -5.55
C VAL A 216 -16.25 -6.24 -5.58
N LYS A 217 -15.91 -5.30 -6.47
CA LYS A 217 -16.73 -4.13 -6.82
C LYS A 217 -17.06 -4.16 -8.31
N ASN A 218 -18.32 -3.97 -8.67
CA ASN A 218 -18.73 -3.64 -10.02
C ASN A 218 -18.44 -2.15 -10.24
N LEU A 219 -17.74 -1.84 -11.31
CA LEU A 219 -17.32 -0.50 -11.67
C LEU A 219 -18.41 0.15 -12.54
N MET A 220 -18.74 1.41 -12.25
CA MET A 220 -19.80 2.16 -12.93
C MET A 220 -19.42 2.57 -14.34
#